data_AF-A0A2A4YFY7-F1
#
_entry.id   AF-A0A2A4YFY7-F1
#
_cell.length_a   1.000
_cell.length_b   1.000
_cell.length_c   1.000
_cell.angle_alpha   90.00
_cell.angle_beta   90.00
_cell.angle_gamma   90.00
#
_symmetry.space_group_name_H-M   'P 1'
#
loop_
_entity.id
_entity.type
_entity.pdbx_description
1 polymer ?
#
loop_
_entity_poly.entity_id
_entity_poly.type
_entity_poly.pdbx_seq_one_letter_code
_entity_poly.pdbx_strand_id
1 'polypeptide(L)'
;MKKIITITLTLLIFSCSSDVNTNSDNNTETAIVTEFLQDITTLKEVNSKSPIADFQEAAKTSASKILELDKNNIETVLTEAKTYKNCVIITGNHTIVKILDFDDCKQSSSWGYCMPIAEGYIKKGELVSQEDYINNIIGRPDAQKRTVYLFE
;
A
#
# COMPACT_ATOMS: atom_id res chain seq x y z
N MET A 1 38.43 61.47 7.66
CA MET A 1 37.09 62.10 7.60
C MET A 1 36.19 61.22 6.75
N LYS A 2 35.00 60.92 7.29
CA LYS A 2 33.95 60.07 6.74
C LYS A 2 33.55 60.49 5.31
N LYS A 3 33.35 59.55 4.39
CA LYS A 3 32.13 59.44 3.56
C LYS A 3 31.91 57.97 3.17
N ILE A 4 30.85 57.42 3.73
CA ILE A 4 30.19 56.17 3.34
C ILE A 4 29.35 56.51 2.12
N ILE A 5 29.43 55.72 1.04
CA ILE A 5 28.40 55.69 0.00
C ILE A 5 28.07 54.22 -0.27
N THR A 6 26.96 53.81 0.30
CA THR A 6 26.24 52.56 0.06
C THR A 6 25.51 52.67 -1.28
N ILE A 7 25.68 51.71 -2.18
CA ILE A 7 24.78 51.53 -3.34
C ILE A 7 24.20 50.13 -3.26
N THR A 8 22.92 50.10 -2.92
CA THR A 8 21.99 48.97 -2.94
C THR A 8 21.42 48.78 -4.35
N LEU A 9 20.62 47.71 -4.56
CA LEU A 9 19.73 47.39 -5.71
C LEU A 9 20.39 46.45 -6.75
N THR A 10 19.87 45.26 -7.10
CA THR A 10 18.47 44.79 -7.11
C THR A 10 18.44 43.25 -7.15
N LEU A 11 17.59 42.61 -6.34
CA LEU A 11 17.20 41.21 -6.50
C LEU A 11 16.19 41.09 -7.65
N LEU A 12 16.43 40.20 -8.60
CA LEU A 12 15.41 39.67 -9.50
C LEU A 12 14.97 38.29 -8.98
N ILE A 13 13.94 38.28 -8.14
CA ILE A 13 13.17 37.07 -7.86
C ILE A 13 12.12 36.93 -8.95
N PHE A 14 12.35 36.02 -9.89
CA PHE A 14 11.30 35.48 -10.74
C PHE A 14 10.36 34.64 -9.85
N SER A 15 9.28 35.25 -9.38
CA SER A 15 8.13 34.50 -8.87
C SER A 15 7.33 34.03 -10.08
N CYS A 16 7.61 32.81 -10.52
CA CYS A 16 6.70 32.08 -11.38
C CYS A 16 5.49 31.69 -10.53
N SER A 17 4.45 32.54 -10.53
CA SER A 17 3.12 32.12 -10.10
C SER A 17 2.54 31.26 -11.23
N SER A 18 2.78 29.97 -11.15
CA SER A 18 1.93 28.99 -11.81
C SER A 18 0.90 28.58 -10.77
N ASP A 19 -0.32 29.08 -10.92
CA ASP A 19 -1.50 28.46 -10.32
C ASP A 19 -1.62 27.05 -10.88
N VAL A 20 -0.93 26.09 -10.25
CA VAL A 20 -1.22 24.68 -10.45
C VAL A 20 -2.46 24.41 -9.64
N ASN A 21 -3.59 24.42 -10.33
CA ASN A 21 -4.85 23.94 -9.82
C ASN A 21 -4.77 22.40 -9.73
N THR A 22 -4.03 21.89 -8.75
CA THR A 22 -3.88 20.45 -8.48
C THR A 22 -5.11 19.98 -7.71
N ASN A 23 -6.18 19.68 -8.42
CA ASN A 23 -7.37 19.04 -7.84
C ASN A 23 -7.75 17.74 -8.56
N SER A 24 -6.80 17.12 -9.27
CA SER A 24 -7.05 15.90 -10.07
C SER A 24 -6.30 14.64 -9.60
N ASP A 25 -5.31 14.74 -8.71
CA ASP A 25 -4.50 13.58 -8.31
C ASP A 25 -5.15 12.74 -7.19
N ASN A 26 -5.78 13.39 -6.20
CA ASN A 26 -6.38 12.71 -5.04
C ASN A 26 -7.54 11.76 -5.41
N ASN A 27 -8.25 12.04 -6.51
CA ASN A 27 -9.43 11.28 -6.90
C ASN A 27 -9.06 9.93 -7.51
N THR A 28 -7.96 9.89 -8.27
CA THR A 28 -7.46 8.67 -8.92
C THR A 28 -6.77 7.74 -7.92
N GLU A 29 -6.04 8.29 -6.95
CA GLU A 29 -5.41 7.51 -5.87
C GLU A 29 -6.47 6.85 -4.97
N THR A 30 -7.55 7.57 -4.64
CA THR A 30 -8.64 6.96 -3.85
C THR A 30 -9.37 5.87 -4.64
N ALA A 31 -9.56 6.08 -5.96
CA ALA A 31 -10.26 5.14 -6.83
C ALA A 31 -9.59 3.75 -6.84
N ILE A 32 -8.28 3.67 -7.12
CA ILE A 32 -7.56 2.37 -7.18
C ILE A 32 -7.73 1.54 -5.90
N VAL A 33 -7.75 2.18 -4.73
CA VAL A 33 -7.98 1.46 -3.47
C VAL A 33 -9.43 1.00 -3.36
N THR A 34 -10.38 1.91 -3.52
CA THR A 34 -11.81 1.58 -3.35
C THR A 34 -12.30 0.53 -4.35
N GLU A 35 -11.85 0.61 -5.60
CA GLU A 35 -12.16 -0.34 -6.67
C GLU A 35 -11.55 -1.72 -6.38
N PHE A 36 -10.28 -1.79 -5.95
CA PHE A 36 -9.64 -3.05 -5.59
C PHE A 36 -10.29 -3.74 -4.38
N LEU A 37 -10.68 -2.97 -3.36
CA LEU A 37 -11.34 -3.52 -2.18
C LEU A 37 -12.70 -4.16 -2.55
N GLN A 38 -13.42 -3.55 -3.49
CA GLN A 38 -14.67 -4.10 -4.01
C GLN A 38 -14.42 -5.31 -4.92
N ASP A 39 -13.52 -5.19 -5.88
CA ASP A 39 -13.18 -6.23 -6.85
C ASP A 39 -11.68 -6.19 -7.16
N ILE A 40 -10.96 -7.24 -6.76
CA ILE A 40 -9.51 -7.28 -6.92
C ILE A 40 -9.09 -7.25 -8.40
N THR A 41 -9.97 -7.64 -9.34
CA THR A 41 -9.65 -7.71 -10.77
C THR A 41 -9.38 -6.35 -11.40
N THR A 42 -9.91 -5.28 -10.80
CA THR A 42 -9.69 -3.88 -11.19
C THR A 42 -8.20 -3.50 -11.21
N LEU A 43 -7.36 -4.17 -10.40
CA LEU A 43 -5.91 -3.93 -10.39
C LEU A 43 -5.24 -4.22 -11.73
N LYS A 44 -5.83 -5.10 -12.57
CA LYS A 44 -5.33 -5.39 -13.92
C LYS A 44 -5.62 -4.28 -14.92
N GLU A 45 -6.62 -3.45 -14.62
CA GLU A 45 -7.08 -2.37 -15.49
C GLU A 45 -6.28 -1.08 -15.25
N VAL A 46 -5.54 -1.01 -14.15
CA VAL A 46 -4.63 0.09 -13.83
C VAL A 46 -3.56 0.20 -14.92
N ASN A 47 -3.61 1.29 -15.67
CA ASN A 47 -2.68 1.57 -16.77
C ASN A 47 -1.30 2.02 -16.26
N SER A 48 -0.59 1.09 -15.62
CA SER A 48 0.74 1.30 -15.06
C SER A 48 1.61 0.07 -15.19
N LYS A 49 2.92 0.28 -15.26
CA LYS A 49 3.90 -0.81 -15.21
C LYS A 49 4.02 -1.42 -13.81
N SER A 50 3.48 -0.77 -12.77
CA SER A 50 3.57 -1.23 -11.38
C SER A 50 2.28 -1.03 -10.58
N PRO A 51 1.15 -1.65 -10.96
CA PRO A 51 -0.14 -1.44 -10.29
C PRO A 51 -0.13 -1.69 -8.77
N ILE A 52 0.63 -2.69 -8.30
CA ILE A 52 0.77 -2.98 -6.86
C ILE A 52 1.46 -1.83 -6.11
N ALA A 53 2.47 -1.21 -6.73
CA ALA A 53 3.17 -0.07 -6.12
C ALA A 53 2.28 1.17 -6.11
N ASP A 54 1.45 1.37 -7.13
CA ASP A 54 0.51 2.50 -7.20
C ASP A 54 -0.60 2.35 -6.16
N PHE A 55 -1.16 1.14 -6.01
CA PHE A 55 -2.08 0.83 -4.91
C PHE A 55 -1.39 1.10 -3.57
N GLN A 56 -0.14 0.67 -3.41
CA GLN A 56 0.60 0.86 -2.17
C GLN A 56 0.78 2.33 -1.81
N GLU A 57 1.03 3.20 -2.79
CA GLU A 57 1.14 4.65 -2.56
C GLU A 57 -0.20 5.24 -2.12
N ALA A 58 -1.27 4.92 -2.85
CA ALA A 58 -2.62 5.36 -2.51
C ALA A 58 -3.10 4.83 -1.14
N ALA A 59 -2.71 3.62 -0.77
CA ALA A 59 -3.06 3.01 0.51
C ALA A 59 -2.39 3.71 1.70
N LYS A 60 -1.28 4.43 1.51
CA LYS A 60 -0.62 5.18 2.59
C LYS A 60 -1.48 6.31 3.15
N THR A 61 -2.33 6.90 2.32
CA THR A 61 -3.16 8.05 2.67
C THR A 61 -4.61 7.64 2.98
N SER A 62 -5.08 6.53 2.42
CA SER A 62 -6.47 6.06 2.56
C SER A 62 -6.67 4.97 3.61
N ALA A 63 -5.62 4.22 4.00
CA ALA A 63 -5.75 3.21 5.04
C ALA A 63 -5.99 3.84 6.42
N SER A 64 -6.93 3.26 7.16
CA SER A 64 -7.21 3.64 8.54
C SER A 64 -6.06 3.27 9.48
N LYS A 65 -5.34 2.18 9.17
CA LYS A 65 -4.15 1.75 9.89
C LYS A 65 -3.17 1.04 8.97
N ILE A 66 -1.88 1.24 9.23
CA ILE A 66 -0.77 0.60 8.52
C ILE A 66 0.14 -0.07 9.53
N LEU A 67 0.44 -1.35 9.32
CA LEU A 67 1.26 -2.16 10.21
C LEU A 67 2.34 -2.89 9.39
N GLU A 68 3.50 -3.12 9.97
CA GLU A 68 4.46 -4.07 9.42
C GLU A 68 4.16 -5.47 9.94
N LEU A 69 4.35 -6.50 9.10
CA LEU A 69 4.07 -7.89 9.43
C LEU A 69 5.34 -8.72 9.42
N ASP A 70 5.57 -9.42 10.53
CA ASP A 70 6.65 -10.38 10.69
C ASP A 70 6.20 -11.60 11.49
N LYS A 71 7.12 -12.52 11.75
CA LYS A 71 6.84 -13.75 12.50
C LYS A 71 6.43 -13.48 13.95
N ASN A 72 6.99 -12.44 14.57
CA ASN A 72 6.82 -12.15 15.98
C ASN A 72 5.50 -11.44 16.27
N ASN A 73 4.92 -10.76 15.27
CA ASN A 73 3.71 -9.96 15.43
C ASN A 73 2.48 -10.48 14.66
N ILE A 74 2.60 -11.57 13.89
CA ILE A 74 1.52 -12.14 13.07
C ILE A 74 0.19 -12.34 13.82
N GLU A 75 0.24 -12.85 15.05
CA GLU A 75 -0.94 -13.08 15.89
C GLU A 75 -1.64 -11.76 16.23
N THR A 76 -0.89 -10.79 16.75
CA THR A 76 -1.43 -9.48 17.12
C THR A 76 -1.96 -8.72 15.91
N VAL A 77 -1.22 -8.72 14.80
CA VAL A 77 -1.61 -7.99 13.58
C VAL A 77 -2.89 -8.60 12.97
N LEU A 78 -2.98 -9.93 12.86
CA LEU A 78 -4.19 -10.55 12.32
C LEU A 78 -5.38 -10.45 13.26
N THR A 79 -5.16 -10.49 14.58
CA THR A 79 -6.23 -10.27 15.56
C THR A 79 -6.79 -8.86 15.46
N GLU A 80 -5.94 -7.86 15.31
CA GLU A 80 -6.40 -6.49 15.09
C GLU A 80 -7.06 -6.31 13.73
N ALA A 81 -6.53 -6.95 12.67
CA ALA A 81 -7.13 -6.86 11.34
C ALA A 81 -8.58 -7.36 11.27
N LYS A 82 -8.99 -8.29 12.16
CA LYS A 82 -10.38 -8.75 12.29
C LYS A 82 -11.37 -7.65 12.67
N THR A 83 -10.91 -6.52 13.24
CA THR A 83 -11.79 -5.41 13.65
C THR A 83 -12.06 -4.42 12.51
N TYR A 84 -11.49 -4.64 11.33
CA TYR A 84 -11.62 -3.77 10.16
C TYR A 84 -12.43 -4.47 9.06
N LYS A 85 -13.05 -3.69 8.17
CA LYS A 85 -13.85 -4.27 7.07
C LYS A 85 -13.00 -4.93 6.01
N ASN A 86 -11.82 -4.37 5.73
CA ASN A 86 -10.89 -4.95 4.77
C ASN A 86 -9.46 -4.97 5.33
N CYS A 87 -8.74 -6.05 5.01
CA CYS A 87 -7.33 -6.22 5.29
C CYS A 87 -6.59 -6.57 4.00
N VAL A 88 -5.62 -5.73 3.63
CA VAL A 88 -4.75 -5.96 2.47
C VAL A 88 -3.31 -6.12 2.94
N ILE A 89 -2.62 -7.16 2.46
CA ILE A 89 -1.21 -7.41 2.76
C ILE A 89 -0.40 -7.30 1.48
N ILE A 90 0.64 -6.47 1.51
CA ILE A 90 1.59 -6.30 0.40
C ILE A 90 2.96 -6.80 0.81
N THR A 91 3.55 -7.70 0.02
CA THR A 91 4.94 -8.15 0.18
C THR A 91 5.83 -7.46 -0.85
N GLY A 92 6.80 -6.68 -0.39
CA GLY A 92 7.60 -5.80 -1.23
C GLY A 92 6.70 -4.87 -2.05
N ASN A 93 6.76 -4.99 -3.38
CA ASN A 93 5.89 -4.34 -4.36
C ASN A 93 5.40 -5.31 -5.44
N HIS A 94 5.46 -6.63 -5.17
CA HIS A 94 5.27 -7.68 -6.16
C HIS A 94 4.17 -8.66 -5.78
N THR A 95 3.67 -8.63 -4.54
CA THR A 95 2.55 -9.46 -4.10
C THR A 95 1.56 -8.59 -3.33
N ILE A 96 0.28 -8.72 -3.63
CA ILE A 96 -0.84 -8.07 -2.94
C ILE A 96 -1.92 -9.12 -2.68
N VAL A 97 -2.48 -9.16 -1.48
CA VAL A 97 -3.62 -10.01 -1.15
C VAL A 97 -4.64 -9.26 -0.31
N LYS A 98 -5.93 -9.54 -0.53
CA LYS A 98 -7.06 -9.12 0.31
C LYS A 98 -7.54 -10.35 1.08
N ILE A 99 -7.62 -10.24 2.41
CA ILE A 99 -8.17 -11.32 3.25
C ILE A 99 -9.65 -11.48 2.94
N LEU A 100 -10.07 -12.72 2.70
CA LEU A 100 -11.46 -13.06 2.43
C LEU A 100 -12.21 -13.45 3.70
N ASP A 101 -11.60 -14.33 4.50
CA ASP A 101 -12.18 -14.83 5.74
C ASP A 101 -11.07 -15.12 6.75
N PHE A 102 -11.20 -14.56 7.96
CA PHE A 102 -10.24 -14.77 9.04
C PHE A 102 -10.43 -16.08 9.80
N ASP A 103 -11.59 -16.71 9.65
CA ASP A 103 -11.97 -17.94 10.36
C ASP A 103 -11.76 -19.18 9.48
N ASP A 104 -11.85 -19.05 8.15
CA ASP A 104 -11.25 -20.03 7.23
C ASP A 104 -9.74 -19.83 7.14
N CYS A 105 -9.02 -20.50 8.04
CA CYS A 105 -7.58 -20.38 8.14
C CYS A 105 -6.88 -21.74 8.26
N LYS A 106 -5.62 -21.78 7.84
CA LYS A 106 -4.76 -22.96 7.92
C LYS A 106 -3.56 -22.71 8.81
N GLN A 107 -3.31 -23.64 9.72
CA GLN A 107 -2.13 -23.55 10.61
C GLN A 107 -0.84 -23.62 9.79
N SER A 108 0.04 -22.63 9.96
CA SER A 108 1.33 -22.58 9.30
C SER A 108 2.47 -22.80 10.29
N SER A 109 3.26 -23.86 10.09
CA SER A 109 4.45 -24.10 10.92
C SER A 109 5.53 -23.02 10.76
N SER A 110 5.64 -22.40 9.58
CA SER A 110 6.65 -21.35 9.33
C SER A 110 6.30 -20.05 10.03
N TRP A 111 5.02 -19.65 9.97
CA TRP A 111 4.52 -18.44 10.63
C TRP A 111 4.21 -18.66 12.11
N GLY A 112 3.93 -19.89 12.52
CA GLY A 112 3.56 -20.22 13.90
C GLY A 112 2.13 -19.80 14.26
N TYR A 113 1.27 -19.54 13.28
CA TYR A 113 -0.08 -19.02 13.47
C TYR A 113 -1.05 -19.53 12.40
N CYS A 114 -2.35 -19.33 12.62
CA CYS A 114 -3.39 -19.67 11.65
C CYS A 114 -3.47 -18.59 10.57
N MET A 115 -3.29 -19.00 9.32
CA MET A 115 -3.13 -18.10 8.19
C MET A 115 -4.43 -18.09 7.38
N PRO A 116 -5.16 -16.98 7.33
CA PRO A 116 -6.47 -16.90 6.69
C PRO A 116 -6.42 -17.08 5.17
N ILE A 117 -7.56 -17.48 4.59
CA ILE A 117 -7.79 -17.52 3.15
C ILE A 117 -7.82 -16.10 2.57
N ALA A 118 -7.23 -15.93 1.39
CA ALA A 118 -7.14 -14.65 0.72
C ALA A 118 -7.09 -14.81 -0.80
N GLU A 119 -7.42 -13.72 -1.49
CA GLU A 119 -7.27 -13.58 -2.93
C GLU A 119 -6.34 -12.42 -3.28
N GLY A 120 -5.72 -12.45 -4.46
CA GLY A 120 -4.90 -11.34 -4.91
C GLY A 120 -4.01 -11.67 -6.09
N TYR A 121 -2.83 -11.06 -6.13
CA TYR A 121 -1.90 -11.15 -7.26
C TYR A 121 -0.44 -11.27 -6.86
N ILE A 122 0.31 -12.04 -7.64
CA ILE A 122 1.78 -11.99 -7.67
C ILE A 122 2.21 -11.50 -9.06
N LYS A 123 3.04 -10.46 -9.09
CA LYS A 123 3.65 -9.90 -10.30
C LYS A 123 4.83 -10.77 -10.76
N LYS A 124 4.65 -11.48 -11.88
CA LYS A 124 5.68 -12.29 -12.55
C LYS A 124 5.90 -11.83 -13.99
N GLY A 125 6.00 -10.51 -14.17
CA GLY A 125 5.82 -9.83 -15.46
C GLY A 125 4.40 -9.29 -15.54
N GLU A 126 3.44 -10.20 -15.71
CA GLU A 126 2.00 -9.92 -15.58
C GLU A 126 1.51 -10.21 -14.15
N LEU A 127 0.30 -9.74 -13.82
CA LEU A 127 -0.38 -10.04 -12.56
C LEU A 127 -1.02 -11.44 -12.64
N VAL A 128 -0.47 -12.39 -11.89
CA VAL A 128 -0.98 -13.76 -11.80
C VAL A 128 -1.91 -13.85 -10.60
N SER A 129 -3.19 -14.15 -10.84
CA SER A 129 -4.20 -14.31 -9.79
C SER A 129 -3.82 -15.45 -8.83
N GLN A 130 -4.07 -15.24 -7.55
CA GLN A 130 -3.86 -16.21 -6.48
C GLN A 130 -5.12 -16.25 -5.59
N GLU A 131 -5.48 -17.44 -5.14
CA GLU A 131 -6.51 -17.66 -4.13
C GLU A 131 -6.08 -18.87 -3.29
N ASP A 132 -5.61 -18.62 -2.07
CA ASP A 132 -5.05 -19.63 -1.15
C ASP A 132 -4.87 -18.99 0.24
N TYR A 133 -4.52 -19.79 1.24
CA TYR A 133 -4.11 -19.31 2.55
C TYR A 133 -2.88 -18.41 2.43
N ILE A 134 -2.88 -17.26 3.14
CA ILE A 134 -1.90 -16.20 2.89
C ILE A 134 -0.45 -16.66 2.97
N ASN A 135 -0.10 -17.65 3.79
CA ASN A 135 1.27 -18.16 3.87
C ASN A 135 1.79 -18.79 2.57
N ASN A 136 0.90 -19.26 1.69
CA ASN A 136 1.25 -19.79 0.38
C ASN A 136 1.50 -18.66 -0.63
N ILE A 137 0.94 -17.46 -0.39
CA ILE A 137 1.01 -16.32 -1.29
C ILE A 137 2.10 -15.32 -0.88
N ILE A 138 2.14 -14.92 0.40
CA ILE A 138 3.11 -13.95 0.96
C ILE A 138 4.46 -14.59 1.33
N GLY A 139 4.58 -15.91 1.13
CA GLY A 139 5.78 -16.69 1.41
C GLY A 139 6.00 -16.98 2.90
N ARG A 140 7.22 -17.41 3.24
CA ARG A 140 7.65 -17.68 4.61
C ARG A 140 8.16 -16.41 5.29
N PRO A 141 8.14 -16.31 6.62
CA PRO A 141 8.78 -15.19 7.31
C PRO A 141 10.27 -15.14 6.96
N ASP A 142 10.71 -14.00 6.46
CA ASP A 142 12.07 -13.73 6.01
C ASP A 142 12.34 -12.21 6.12
N ALA A 143 13.43 -11.72 5.52
CA ALA A 143 13.78 -10.30 5.54
C ALA A 143 12.92 -9.43 4.60
N GLN A 144 11.98 -10.00 3.85
CA GLN A 144 11.13 -9.20 2.97
C GLN A 144 10.11 -8.40 3.77
N LYS A 145 10.00 -7.12 3.43
CA LYS A 145 9.00 -6.23 4.03
C LYS A 145 7.59 -6.68 3.64
N ARG A 146 6.75 -6.90 4.63
CA ARG A 146 5.31 -7.14 4.49
C ARG A 146 4.56 -6.04 5.21
N THR A 147 3.69 -5.35 4.50
CA THR A 147 2.92 -4.22 5.03
C THR A 147 1.44 -4.57 4.96
N VAL A 148 0.75 -4.38 6.08
CA VAL A 148 -0.68 -4.58 6.22
C VAL A 148 -1.37 -3.22 6.20
N TYR A 149 -2.36 -3.07 5.34
CA TYR A 149 -3.24 -1.92 5.22
C TYR A 149 -4.63 -2.32 5.65
N LEU A 150 -5.17 -1.64 6.66
CA LEU A 150 -6.49 -1.90 7.23
C LEU A 150 -7.44 -0.76 6.85
N PHE A 151 -8.64 -1.11 6.40
CA PHE A 151 -9.64 -0.17 5.91
C PHE A 151 -11.00 -0.41 6.57
N GLU A 152 -11.67 0.70 6.91
CA GLU A 152 -13.07 0.74 7.34
C GLU A 152 -14.07 0.61 6.18
#